data_AF-A0A6C0BVL0-F1
#
_entry.id   AF-A0A6C0BVL0-F1
#
_cell.length_a   1.000
_cell.length_b   1.000
_cell.length_c   1.000
_cell.angle_alpha   90.00
_cell.angle_beta   90.00
_cell.angle_gamma   90.00
#
_symmetry.space_group_name_H-M   'P 1'
#
loop_
_entity.id
_entity.type
_entity.pdbx_description
1 polymer ?
#
loop_
_entity_poly.entity_id
_entity_poly.type
_entity_poly.pdbx_seq_one_letter_code
_entity_poly.pdbx_strand_id
1 'polypeptide(L)'
;MGIPVYFKTIVKEYENYILKKDKLNDCKSLFLDLNCAIHPCCSGETDESIMILKIIQKIEEIIQYTNVEDLLYIAIDGIPPKGKMKQQRMRRYKSVFENKQWNTNAISPGTYFMEKLNYTIREWIKDKNYNFNIIFSDSNERGEGEHKILQYIKNNDVDKSVIYGLDADLIMLSLVSKKNNIYLLRERTEYNIENTENEYIYLIIDNLKKYIQKEINNIDDYIFLCFFLGNDFINHIDSLSLRYGGYDILIDTYKLLQERYGGYFKLIDTDLKHCIHLTFLKEFLNELSSREPYLIEKIHKIRQKQYKITYSKYSNYFIDFKKKNSLLVKDIYDYQTQNDTDESKEMINNLPILYYPQENNYIKNENDDMCQDYLDSLIWTSHYYFKECIHWKWATNYDETPSLNLFKNYIQNLNSLEFKEDLNEYSIKDLLRFIFPNSSHKLHKYNIQSKEYKMSIIPYHKRYLWECPIIFE
;
A
#
# COMPACT_ATOMS: atom_id res chain seq x y z
N MET A 1 7.22 -3.70 -1.14
CA MET A 1 7.87 -3.97 0.17
C MET A 1 6.76 -4.17 1.18
N GLY A 2 7.10 -4.72 2.34
CA GLY A 2 6.26 -4.59 3.52
C GLY A 2 5.24 -5.70 3.68
N ILE A 3 4.03 -5.26 3.99
CA ILE A 3 2.87 -6.06 4.35
C ILE A 3 2.44 -7.10 3.27
N PRO A 4 2.42 -6.80 1.95
CA PRO A 4 2.07 -7.79 0.93
C PRO A 4 3.00 -9.01 0.88
N VAL A 5 4.31 -8.79 1.03
CA VAL A 5 5.30 -9.89 0.99
C VAL A 5 5.17 -10.74 2.24
N TYR A 6 4.95 -10.11 3.38
CA TYR A 6 4.74 -10.80 4.65
C TYR A 6 3.45 -11.64 4.63
N PHE A 7 2.33 -11.10 4.14
CA PHE A 7 1.11 -11.88 3.97
C PHE A 7 1.28 -13.01 2.96
N LYS A 8 2.05 -12.81 1.89
CA LYS A 8 2.39 -13.91 0.98
C LYS A 8 3.11 -15.06 1.72
N THR A 9 3.99 -14.74 2.67
CA THR A 9 4.66 -15.75 3.50
C THR A 9 3.66 -16.46 4.42
N ILE A 10 2.80 -15.74 5.15
CA ILE A 10 1.77 -16.34 6.01
C ILE A 10 0.84 -17.22 5.19
N VAL A 11 0.36 -16.72 4.06
CA VAL A 11 -0.57 -17.45 3.17
C VAL A 11 0.05 -18.75 2.70
N LYS A 12 1.34 -18.76 2.37
CA LYS A 12 2.06 -19.96 1.96
C LYS A 12 2.26 -20.95 3.11
N GLU A 13 2.58 -20.46 4.31
CA GLU A 13 2.86 -21.31 5.47
C GLU A 13 1.58 -21.97 6.02
N TYR A 14 0.45 -21.26 5.97
CA TYR A 14 -0.83 -21.69 6.53
C TYR A 14 -1.90 -21.99 5.49
N GLU A 15 -1.49 -22.24 4.24
CA GLU A 15 -2.35 -22.42 3.08
C GLU A 15 -3.56 -23.32 3.36
N ASN A 16 -3.33 -24.51 3.93
CA ASN A 16 -4.37 -25.51 4.19
C ASN A 16 -5.45 -25.06 5.20
N TYR A 17 -5.17 -24.03 6.00
CA TYR A 17 -6.08 -23.55 7.04
C TYR A 17 -6.75 -22.24 6.68
N ILE A 18 -6.08 -21.38 5.90
CA ILE A 18 -6.58 -20.04 5.60
C ILE A 18 -7.09 -19.91 4.18
N LEU A 19 -6.70 -20.80 3.26
CA LEU A 19 -7.21 -20.80 1.89
C LEU A 19 -8.31 -21.84 1.72
N LYS A 20 -9.40 -21.41 1.08
CA LYS A 20 -10.43 -22.28 0.54
C LYS A 20 -10.40 -22.19 -0.98
N LYS A 21 -10.17 -23.34 -1.61
CA LYS A 21 -10.03 -23.46 -3.06
C LYS A 21 -11.36 -23.75 -3.74
N ASP A 22 -12.30 -24.39 -3.05
CA ASP A 22 -13.64 -24.66 -3.57
C ASP A 22 -14.54 -23.42 -3.48
N LYS A 23 -15.63 -23.42 -4.25
CA LYS A 23 -16.65 -22.37 -4.15
C LYS A 23 -17.17 -22.23 -2.71
N LEU A 24 -17.41 -20.97 -2.33
CA LEU A 24 -18.11 -20.64 -1.12
C LEU A 24 -19.62 -20.74 -1.40
N ASN A 25 -20.36 -21.44 -0.54
CA ASN A 25 -21.82 -21.43 -0.58
C ASN A 25 -22.35 -20.20 0.15
N ASP A 26 -23.57 -19.74 -0.18
CA ASP A 26 -24.32 -18.71 0.56
C ASP A 26 -23.56 -17.39 0.78
N CYS A 27 -23.02 -16.79 -0.29
CA CYS A 27 -22.47 -15.44 -0.24
C CYS A 27 -23.62 -14.45 0.01
N LYS A 28 -23.67 -13.80 1.18
CA LYS A 28 -24.73 -12.83 1.48
C LYS A 28 -24.43 -11.45 0.94
N SER A 29 -23.22 -10.96 1.21
CA SER A 29 -22.76 -9.65 0.77
C SER A 29 -21.49 -9.76 -0.06
N LEU A 30 -21.49 -9.22 -1.27
CA LEU A 30 -20.34 -9.12 -2.16
C LEU A 30 -19.88 -7.66 -2.25
N PHE A 31 -18.61 -7.42 -1.92
CA PHE A 31 -17.94 -6.13 -2.04
C PHE A 31 -16.89 -6.20 -3.14
N LEU A 32 -16.94 -5.29 -4.11
CA LEU A 32 -15.97 -5.22 -5.21
C LEU A 32 -15.10 -3.97 -5.06
N ASP A 33 -13.81 -4.14 -4.81
CA ASP A 33 -12.84 -3.08 -5.13
C ASP A 33 -12.54 -3.15 -6.63
N LEU A 34 -13.25 -2.33 -7.40
CA LEU A 34 -13.25 -2.47 -8.84
C LEU A 34 -11.91 -2.05 -9.48
N ASN A 35 -11.06 -1.29 -8.77
CA ASN A 35 -9.77 -0.87 -9.32
C ASN A 35 -8.87 -2.05 -9.66
N CYS A 36 -8.97 -3.15 -8.90
CA CYS A 36 -8.20 -4.37 -9.17
C CYS A 36 -8.63 -5.05 -10.48
N ALA A 37 -9.84 -4.79 -10.98
CA ALA A 37 -10.33 -5.27 -12.28
C ALA A 37 -10.11 -4.25 -13.41
N ILE A 38 -10.28 -2.95 -13.16
CA ILE A 38 -10.13 -1.89 -14.18
C ILE A 38 -8.74 -1.96 -14.83
N HIS A 39 -7.68 -2.05 -14.02
CA HIS A 39 -6.31 -2.07 -14.53
C HIS A 39 -6.03 -3.26 -15.47
N PRO A 40 -6.31 -4.53 -15.10
CA PRO A 40 -6.20 -5.67 -16.00
C PRO A 40 -7.08 -5.56 -17.25
N CYS A 41 -8.35 -5.16 -17.13
CA CYS A 41 -9.27 -5.06 -18.26
C CYS A 41 -8.85 -4.00 -19.30
N CYS A 42 -8.13 -2.96 -18.87
CA CYS A 42 -7.56 -1.94 -19.75
C CYS A 42 -6.17 -2.31 -20.31
N SER A 43 -5.52 -3.34 -19.77
CA SER A 43 -4.15 -3.70 -20.16
C SER A 43 -4.11 -4.22 -21.62
N GLY A 44 -3.19 -3.66 -22.41
CA GLY A 44 -3.02 -4.05 -23.82
C GLY A 44 -4.17 -3.63 -24.75
N GLU A 45 -5.14 -2.86 -24.26
CA GLU A 45 -6.29 -2.38 -25.02
C GLU A 45 -6.14 -0.88 -25.37
N THR A 46 -6.79 -0.44 -26.44
CA THR A 46 -6.82 0.99 -26.82
C THR A 46 -8.24 1.54 -27.00
N ASP A 47 -9.23 0.69 -27.23
CA ASP A 47 -10.64 1.10 -27.33
C ASP A 47 -11.31 1.09 -25.94
N GLU A 48 -11.59 2.29 -25.42
CA GLU A 48 -12.26 2.47 -24.13
C GLU A 48 -13.62 1.77 -24.03
N SER A 49 -14.34 1.59 -25.14
CA SER A 49 -15.63 0.89 -25.15
C SER A 49 -15.44 -0.60 -24.90
N ILE A 50 -14.39 -1.20 -25.50
CA ILE A 50 -14.01 -2.60 -25.24
C ILE A 50 -13.55 -2.76 -23.80
N MET A 51 -12.74 -1.83 -23.27
CA MET A 51 -12.30 -1.84 -21.87
C MET A 51 -13.48 -1.84 -20.90
N ILE A 52 -14.45 -0.95 -21.11
CA ILE A 52 -15.64 -0.85 -20.25
C ILE A 52 -16.49 -2.12 -20.33
N LEU A 53 -16.66 -2.71 -21.52
CA LEU A 53 -17.36 -3.98 -21.68
C LEU A 53 -16.65 -5.12 -20.92
N LYS A 54 -15.32 -5.21 -21.00
CA LYS A 54 -14.52 -6.18 -20.22
C LYS A 54 -14.72 -5.99 -18.71
N ILE A 55 -14.76 -4.75 -18.23
CA ILE A 55 -15.01 -4.44 -16.80
C ILE A 55 -16.39 -4.93 -16.37
N ILE A 56 -17.44 -4.67 -17.16
CA ILE A 56 -18.80 -5.13 -16.87
C ILE A 56 -18.87 -6.66 -16.88
N GLN A 57 -18.25 -7.31 -17.88
CA GLN A 57 -18.17 -8.77 -17.94
C GLN A 57 -17.50 -9.35 -16.70
N LYS A 58 -16.41 -8.73 -16.21
CA LYS A 58 -15.75 -9.16 -14.98
C LYS A 58 -16.65 -8.99 -13.75
N ILE A 59 -17.43 -7.91 -13.65
CA ILE A 59 -18.43 -7.76 -12.57
C ILE A 59 -19.46 -8.90 -12.62
N GLU A 60 -20.02 -9.18 -13.80
CA GLU A 60 -21.01 -10.25 -13.99
C GLU A 60 -20.43 -11.63 -13.66
N GLU A 61 -19.19 -11.88 -14.06
CA GLU A 61 -18.44 -13.09 -13.76
C GLU A 61 -18.30 -13.32 -12.24
N ILE A 62 -17.90 -12.29 -11.49
CA ILE A 62 -17.75 -12.39 -10.02
C ILE A 62 -19.11 -12.57 -9.33
N ILE A 63 -20.17 -11.90 -9.80
CA ILE A 63 -21.54 -12.12 -9.31
C ILE A 63 -21.96 -13.58 -9.50
N GLN A 64 -21.75 -14.14 -10.70
CA GLN A 64 -22.07 -15.53 -10.99
C GLN A 64 -21.19 -16.52 -10.21
N TYR A 65 -19.92 -16.19 -10.00
CA TYR A 65 -19.00 -17.06 -9.29
C TYR A 65 -19.38 -17.20 -7.80
N THR A 66 -19.77 -16.08 -7.18
CA THR A 66 -20.07 -16.00 -5.74
C THR A 66 -21.52 -16.35 -5.39
N ASN A 67 -22.45 -16.27 -6.35
CA ASN A 67 -23.89 -16.44 -6.12
C ASN A 67 -24.40 -15.53 -5.00
N VAL A 68 -24.07 -14.24 -5.05
CA VAL A 68 -24.50 -13.27 -4.03
C VAL A 68 -26.03 -13.20 -3.88
N GLU A 69 -26.51 -13.15 -2.64
CA GLU A 69 -27.94 -13.27 -2.32
C GLU A 69 -28.60 -11.96 -1.86
N ASP A 70 -27.90 -11.13 -1.07
CA ASP A 70 -28.55 -10.00 -0.37
C ASP A 70 -28.02 -8.63 -0.85
N LEU A 71 -26.70 -8.46 -0.96
CA LEU A 71 -26.07 -7.16 -1.25
C LEU A 71 -24.87 -7.28 -2.20
N LEU A 72 -24.85 -6.47 -3.25
CA LEU A 72 -23.68 -6.14 -4.05
C LEU A 72 -23.27 -4.68 -3.79
N TYR A 73 -22.05 -4.48 -3.30
CA TYR A 73 -21.43 -3.17 -3.13
C TYR A 73 -20.26 -3.02 -4.10
N ILE A 74 -20.34 -2.06 -5.01
CA ILE A 74 -19.29 -1.78 -6.00
C ILE A 74 -18.59 -0.48 -5.62
N ALA A 75 -17.29 -0.54 -5.37
CA ALA A 75 -16.47 0.62 -5.02
C ALA A 75 -15.44 0.91 -6.12
N ILE A 76 -15.38 2.16 -6.55
CA ILE A 76 -14.30 2.69 -7.41
C ILE A 76 -13.51 3.71 -6.60
N ASP A 77 -12.19 3.79 -6.82
CA ASP A 77 -11.36 4.84 -6.22
C ASP A 77 -11.89 6.23 -6.58
N GLY A 78 -12.09 7.04 -5.54
CA GLY A 78 -12.33 8.46 -5.65
C GLY A 78 -11.10 9.29 -5.32
N ILE A 79 -11.32 10.52 -4.84
CA ILE A 79 -10.24 11.39 -4.38
C ILE A 79 -9.68 10.81 -3.08
N PRO A 80 -8.43 10.31 -3.05
CA PRO A 80 -7.87 9.68 -1.87
C PRO A 80 -7.17 10.73 -0.98
N PRO A 81 -6.71 10.36 0.23
CA PRO A 81 -5.87 11.25 1.04
C PRO A 81 -4.55 11.61 0.34
N LYS A 82 -3.95 12.75 0.73
CA LYS A 82 -2.70 13.26 0.13
C LYS A 82 -1.55 12.26 0.15
N GLY A 83 -1.44 11.44 1.20
CA GLY A 83 -0.45 10.37 1.28
C GLY A 83 -0.52 9.41 0.08
N LYS A 84 -1.72 8.88 -0.21
CA LYS A 84 -1.96 8.06 -1.40
C LYS A 84 -1.77 8.86 -2.69
N MET A 85 -2.16 10.14 -2.72
CA MET A 85 -1.93 11.01 -3.89
C MET A 85 -0.44 11.14 -4.22
N LYS A 86 0.48 11.22 -3.23
CA LYS A 86 1.94 11.25 -3.47
C LYS A 86 2.39 9.99 -4.22
N GLN A 87 1.90 8.82 -3.79
CA GLN A 87 2.22 7.57 -4.47
C GLN A 87 1.63 7.47 -5.86
N GLN A 88 0.37 7.89 -6.02
CA GLN A 88 -0.27 7.97 -7.32
C GLN A 88 0.57 8.86 -8.24
N ARG A 89 0.88 10.10 -7.84
CA ARG A 89 1.75 11.01 -8.60
C ARG A 89 3.04 10.32 -9.07
N MET A 90 3.74 9.63 -8.18
CA MET A 90 4.95 8.88 -8.53
C MET A 90 4.72 7.88 -9.67
N ARG A 91 3.63 7.08 -9.60
CA ARG A 91 3.26 6.12 -10.65
C ARG A 91 2.91 6.80 -11.98
N ARG A 92 2.13 7.89 -11.95
CA ARG A 92 1.66 8.58 -13.17
C ARG A 92 2.78 9.33 -13.90
N TYR A 93 3.79 9.81 -13.17
CA TYR A 93 4.97 10.43 -13.78
C TYR A 93 5.95 9.39 -14.34
N LYS A 94 6.12 8.24 -13.67
CA LYS A 94 6.89 7.10 -14.20
C LYS A 94 6.29 6.55 -15.50
N SER A 95 4.96 6.46 -15.60
CA SER A 95 4.28 5.89 -16.79
C SER A 95 4.56 6.65 -18.08
N VAL A 96 4.98 7.92 -18.02
CA VAL A 96 5.35 8.72 -19.20
C VAL A 96 6.55 8.10 -19.94
N PHE A 97 7.44 7.42 -19.22
CA PHE A 97 8.62 6.77 -19.80
C PHE A 97 8.36 5.32 -20.21
N GLU A 98 7.16 4.77 -19.97
CA GLU A 98 6.83 3.36 -20.21
C GLU A 98 6.28 3.09 -21.63
N ASN A 99 6.26 4.09 -22.53
CA ASN A 99 5.83 3.97 -23.94
C ASN A 99 4.53 3.16 -24.15
N LYS A 100 3.54 3.32 -23.26
CA LYS A 100 2.26 2.61 -23.34
C LYS A 100 1.42 3.12 -24.51
N GLN A 101 0.72 2.20 -25.19
CA GLN A 101 -0.15 2.52 -26.33
C GLN A 101 -1.35 3.39 -25.91
N TRP A 102 -1.94 3.10 -24.75
CA TRP A 102 -3.01 3.88 -24.14
C TRP A 102 -2.51 4.55 -22.85
N ASN A 103 -2.92 5.80 -22.62
CA ASN A 103 -2.49 6.53 -21.45
C ASN A 103 -3.25 6.03 -20.20
N THR A 104 -2.62 5.13 -19.45
CA THR A 104 -3.17 4.53 -18.22
C THR A 104 -3.52 5.54 -17.13
N ASN A 105 -3.02 6.78 -17.22
CA ASN A 105 -3.40 7.85 -16.30
C ASN A 105 -4.89 8.24 -16.46
N ALA A 106 -5.56 7.79 -17.53
CA ALA A 106 -7.00 7.92 -17.69
C ALA A 106 -7.79 7.17 -16.61
N ILE A 107 -7.19 6.19 -15.92
CA ILE A 107 -7.74 5.54 -14.73
C ILE A 107 -7.44 6.44 -13.52
N SER A 108 -8.15 7.57 -13.43
CA SER A 108 -8.10 8.51 -12.31
C SER A 108 -9.41 9.29 -12.23
N PRO A 109 -9.92 9.62 -11.03
CA PRO A 109 -11.16 10.38 -10.87
C PRO A 109 -11.18 11.68 -11.69
N GLY A 110 -12.31 11.93 -12.37
CA GLY A 110 -12.54 13.16 -13.14
C GLY A 110 -11.95 13.19 -14.56
N THR A 111 -11.43 12.07 -15.05
CA THR A 111 -11.09 11.88 -16.47
C THR A 111 -12.33 11.51 -17.28
N TYR A 112 -12.29 11.71 -18.60
CA TYR A 112 -13.38 11.32 -19.49
C TYR A 112 -13.66 9.81 -19.44
N PHE A 113 -12.61 8.99 -19.36
CA PHE A 113 -12.74 7.54 -19.25
C PHE A 113 -13.52 7.13 -17.99
N MET A 114 -13.17 7.68 -16.82
CA MET A 114 -13.86 7.36 -15.57
C MET A 114 -15.28 7.92 -15.53
N GLU A 115 -15.53 9.11 -16.12
CA GLU A 115 -16.89 9.63 -16.29
C GLU A 115 -17.75 8.69 -17.16
N LYS A 116 -17.20 8.19 -18.28
CA LYS A 116 -17.87 7.21 -19.16
C LYS A 116 -18.10 5.88 -18.44
N LEU A 117 -17.12 5.37 -17.71
CA LEU A 117 -17.24 4.13 -16.93
C LEU A 117 -18.34 4.24 -15.87
N ASN A 118 -18.34 5.32 -15.07
CA ASN A 118 -19.36 5.56 -14.05
C ASN A 118 -20.76 5.59 -14.67
N TYR A 119 -20.93 6.28 -15.81
CA TYR A 119 -22.20 6.33 -16.52
C TYR A 119 -22.65 4.93 -16.98
N THR A 120 -21.78 4.19 -17.66
CA THR A 120 -22.14 2.86 -18.20
C THR A 120 -22.47 1.86 -17.09
N ILE A 121 -21.76 1.88 -15.96
CA ILE A 121 -22.10 1.03 -14.80
C ILE A 121 -23.48 1.41 -14.26
N ARG A 122 -23.81 2.70 -14.14
CA ARG A 122 -25.14 3.13 -13.67
C ARG A 122 -26.26 2.65 -14.60
N GLU A 123 -26.06 2.71 -15.91
CA GLU A 123 -27.03 2.20 -16.87
C GLU A 123 -27.14 0.67 -16.80
N TRP A 124 -26.01 -0.04 -16.73
CA TRP A 124 -25.99 -1.50 -16.54
C TRP A 124 -26.73 -1.93 -15.27
N ILE A 125 -26.59 -1.21 -14.15
CA ILE A 125 -27.33 -1.50 -12.90
C ILE A 125 -28.84 -1.33 -13.11
N LYS A 126 -29.28 -0.28 -13.81
CA LYS A 126 -30.72 -0.04 -14.06
C LYS A 126 -31.34 -1.11 -14.96
N ASP A 127 -30.59 -1.59 -15.95
CA ASP A 127 -31.07 -2.58 -16.90
C ASP A 127 -31.20 -3.99 -16.29
N LYS A 128 -30.51 -4.25 -15.17
CA LYS A 128 -30.50 -5.57 -14.53
C LYS A 128 -31.55 -5.66 -13.44
N ASN A 129 -32.35 -6.73 -13.49
CA ASN A 129 -33.33 -7.08 -12.46
C ASN A 129 -32.76 -8.18 -11.55
N TYR A 130 -31.73 -7.85 -10.77
CA TYR A 130 -31.20 -8.76 -9.75
C TYR A 130 -32.09 -8.75 -8.50
N ASN A 131 -32.16 -9.89 -7.80
CA ASN A 131 -32.97 -10.03 -6.58
C ASN A 131 -32.27 -9.50 -5.30
N PHE A 132 -31.04 -9.00 -5.43
CA PHE A 132 -30.24 -8.42 -4.35
C PHE A 132 -30.11 -6.91 -4.50
N ASN A 133 -29.83 -6.23 -3.39
CA ASN A 133 -29.59 -4.78 -3.39
C ASN A 133 -28.25 -4.44 -4.04
N ILE A 134 -28.18 -3.38 -4.84
CA ILE A 134 -26.94 -2.91 -5.47
C ILE A 134 -26.62 -1.50 -5.00
N ILE A 135 -25.44 -1.32 -4.43
CA ILE A 135 -24.88 -0.02 -4.06
C ILE A 135 -23.66 0.23 -4.92
N PHE A 136 -23.66 1.36 -5.64
CA PHE A 136 -22.54 1.78 -6.47
C PHE A 136 -21.93 3.07 -5.94
N SER A 137 -20.74 2.94 -5.35
CA SER A 137 -19.91 4.05 -4.92
C SER A 137 -18.88 4.37 -6.00
N ASP A 138 -19.19 5.40 -6.79
CA ASP A 138 -18.43 5.74 -8.00
C ASP A 138 -17.14 6.52 -7.71
N SER A 139 -16.39 6.87 -8.77
CA SER A 139 -15.15 7.65 -8.64
C SER A 139 -15.33 9.13 -8.26
N ASN A 140 -16.56 9.66 -8.24
CA ASN A 140 -16.83 11.02 -7.75
C ASN A 140 -16.99 11.04 -6.23
N GLU A 141 -17.41 9.92 -5.64
CA GLU A 141 -17.41 9.75 -4.18
C GLU A 141 -15.99 9.61 -3.66
N ARG A 142 -15.70 10.28 -2.54
CA ARG A 142 -14.35 10.39 -1.97
C ARG A 142 -13.84 9.10 -1.33
N GLY A 143 -12.51 8.92 -1.34
CA GLY A 143 -11.82 7.84 -0.64
C GLY A 143 -11.39 6.71 -1.57
N GLU A 144 -10.52 5.86 -1.06
CA GLU A 144 -10.06 4.64 -1.74
C GLU A 144 -11.14 3.56 -1.67
N GLY A 145 -11.29 2.76 -2.72
CA GLY A 145 -12.32 1.73 -2.84
C GLY A 145 -12.34 0.79 -1.62
N GLU A 146 -11.19 0.27 -1.24
CA GLU A 146 -11.00 -0.56 -0.05
C GLU A 146 -11.43 0.11 1.26
N HIS A 147 -11.18 1.41 1.44
CA HIS A 147 -11.59 2.15 2.64
C HIS A 147 -13.09 2.46 2.62
N LYS A 148 -13.69 2.72 1.45
CA LYS A 148 -15.15 2.86 1.33
C LYS A 148 -15.85 1.56 1.73
N ILE A 149 -15.33 0.42 1.26
CA ILE A 149 -15.81 -0.92 1.64
C ILE A 149 -15.68 -1.12 3.16
N LEU A 150 -14.49 -0.85 3.73
CA LEU A 150 -14.26 -0.99 5.17
C LEU A 150 -15.27 -0.16 5.99
N GLN A 151 -15.47 1.11 5.65
CA GLN A 151 -16.39 1.97 6.38
C GLN A 151 -17.84 1.47 6.27
N TYR A 152 -18.25 0.98 5.10
CA TYR A 152 -19.56 0.37 4.94
C TYR A 152 -19.72 -0.87 5.84
N ILE A 153 -18.74 -1.78 5.85
CA ILE A 153 -18.76 -3.00 6.67
C ILE A 153 -18.80 -2.66 8.17
N LYS A 154 -18.07 -1.64 8.63
CA LYS A 154 -18.06 -1.22 10.05
C LYS A 154 -19.40 -0.65 10.49
N ASN A 155 -20.05 0.14 9.63
CA ASN A 155 -21.23 0.91 9.98
C ASN A 155 -22.56 0.20 9.70
N ASN A 156 -22.52 -0.96 9.04
CA ASN A 156 -23.72 -1.74 8.71
C ASN A 156 -23.64 -3.15 9.31
N ASP A 157 -24.80 -3.78 9.44
CA ASP A 157 -24.88 -5.20 9.74
C ASP A 157 -24.81 -5.98 8.43
N VAL A 158 -23.68 -6.62 8.19
CA VAL A 158 -23.39 -7.39 6.99
C VAL A 158 -23.01 -8.80 7.43
N ASP A 159 -23.57 -9.80 6.77
CA ASP A 159 -23.25 -11.20 7.02
C ASP A 159 -22.44 -11.77 5.85
N LYS A 160 -21.68 -12.83 6.14
CA LYS A 160 -20.92 -13.67 5.21
C LYS A 160 -20.40 -12.89 3.99
N SER A 161 -19.52 -11.95 4.30
CA SER A 161 -19.05 -10.92 3.38
C SER A 161 -17.88 -11.43 2.56
N VAL A 162 -18.03 -11.41 1.24
CA VAL A 162 -16.97 -11.69 0.27
C VAL A 162 -16.47 -10.36 -0.28
N ILE A 163 -15.18 -10.10 -0.15
CA ILE A 163 -14.54 -8.90 -0.71
C ILE A 163 -13.62 -9.33 -1.85
N TYR A 164 -13.91 -8.89 -3.07
CA TYR A 164 -13.06 -9.11 -4.23
C TYR A 164 -12.01 -8.02 -4.32
N GLY A 165 -10.74 -8.42 -4.28
CA GLY A 165 -9.61 -7.50 -4.43
C GLY A 165 -8.26 -8.18 -4.22
N LEU A 166 -7.23 -7.67 -4.88
CA LEU A 166 -5.87 -8.24 -4.86
C LEU A 166 -4.93 -7.55 -3.87
N ASP A 167 -5.32 -6.39 -3.34
CA ASP A 167 -4.47 -5.60 -2.47
C ASP A 167 -4.26 -6.29 -1.11
N ALA A 168 -3.06 -6.15 -0.55
CA ALA A 168 -2.74 -6.71 0.76
C ALA A 168 -3.35 -5.89 1.90
N ASP A 169 -3.63 -4.63 1.64
CA ASP A 169 -4.26 -3.71 2.59
C ASP A 169 -5.68 -4.20 2.93
N LEU A 170 -6.40 -4.79 1.98
CA LEU A 170 -7.66 -5.50 2.23
C LEU A 170 -7.57 -6.59 3.29
N ILE A 171 -6.42 -7.26 3.45
CA ILE A 171 -6.23 -8.24 4.54
C ILE A 171 -6.22 -7.53 5.89
N MET A 172 -5.45 -6.44 6.01
CA MET A 172 -5.41 -5.63 7.22
C MET A 172 -6.76 -4.99 7.51
N LEU A 173 -7.39 -4.35 6.53
CA LEU A 173 -8.67 -3.67 6.68
C LEU A 173 -9.77 -4.66 7.09
N SER A 174 -9.77 -5.87 6.53
CA SER A 174 -10.69 -6.93 6.93
C SER A 174 -10.50 -7.34 8.40
N LEU A 175 -9.25 -7.43 8.87
CA LEU A 175 -8.95 -7.68 10.28
C LEU A 175 -9.40 -6.51 11.19
N VAL A 176 -9.21 -5.26 10.76
CA VAL A 176 -9.65 -4.05 11.48
C VAL A 176 -11.17 -3.95 11.62
N SER A 177 -11.93 -4.48 10.66
CA SER A 177 -13.40 -4.38 10.65
C SER A 177 -14.06 -4.94 11.92
N LYS A 178 -13.37 -5.86 12.63
CA LYS A 178 -13.87 -6.60 13.80
C LYS A 178 -15.17 -7.39 13.54
N LYS A 179 -15.57 -7.56 12.28
CA LYS A 179 -16.65 -8.46 11.87
C LYS A 179 -16.11 -9.88 11.66
N ASN A 180 -16.99 -10.86 11.74
CA ASN A 180 -16.69 -12.26 11.44
C ASN A 180 -17.24 -12.63 10.06
N ASN A 181 -16.94 -13.84 9.59
CA ASN A 181 -17.38 -14.37 8.30
C ASN A 181 -16.93 -13.50 7.11
N ILE A 182 -15.72 -12.94 7.17
CA ILE A 182 -15.12 -12.22 6.04
C ILE A 182 -14.22 -13.15 5.22
N TYR A 183 -14.39 -13.09 3.91
CA TYR A 183 -13.61 -13.84 2.94
C TYR A 183 -13.07 -12.89 1.87
N LEU A 184 -11.77 -12.96 1.56
CA LEU A 184 -11.22 -12.25 0.41
C LEU A 184 -11.19 -13.17 -0.80
N LEU A 185 -11.88 -12.78 -1.87
CA LEU A 185 -11.86 -13.46 -3.16
C LEU A 185 -10.72 -12.90 -4.01
N ARG A 186 -9.83 -13.79 -4.47
CA ARG A 186 -8.65 -13.42 -5.24
C ARG A 186 -8.51 -14.32 -6.46
N GLU A 187 -8.04 -13.76 -7.57
CA GLU A 187 -7.63 -14.55 -8.74
C GLU A 187 -6.40 -15.40 -8.37
N ARG A 188 -6.35 -16.62 -8.90
CA ARG A 188 -5.23 -17.55 -8.74
C ARG A 188 -3.98 -16.99 -9.42
N THR A 189 -2.81 -17.20 -8.81
CA THR A 189 -1.55 -16.78 -9.45
C THR A 189 -1.29 -17.52 -10.77
N GLU A 190 -0.66 -16.85 -11.74
CA GLU A 190 -0.34 -17.44 -13.05
C GLU A 190 0.48 -18.73 -12.96
N TYR A 191 1.39 -18.80 -11.98
CA TYR A 191 2.23 -19.98 -11.73
C TYR A 191 1.49 -21.11 -11.00
N ASN A 192 0.19 -20.94 -10.70
CA ASN A 192 -0.64 -21.91 -9.96
C ASN A 192 0.07 -22.46 -8.72
N ILE A 193 0.64 -21.57 -7.90
CA ILE A 193 1.33 -21.97 -6.67
C ILE A 193 0.35 -22.69 -5.74
N GLU A 194 -0.92 -22.34 -5.85
CA GLU A 194 -2.06 -22.85 -5.08
C GLU A 194 -2.53 -24.24 -5.53
N ASN A 195 -1.96 -24.81 -6.60
CA ASN A 195 -2.28 -26.15 -7.10
C ASN A 195 -3.80 -26.41 -7.22
N THR A 196 -4.53 -25.51 -7.88
CA THR A 196 -5.98 -25.63 -8.09
C THR A 196 -6.38 -25.39 -9.55
N GLU A 197 -7.45 -26.05 -9.97
CA GLU A 197 -8.11 -25.83 -11.27
C GLU A 197 -9.08 -24.65 -11.22
N ASN A 198 -9.48 -24.19 -10.03
CA ASN A 198 -10.37 -23.05 -9.88
C ASN A 198 -9.64 -21.75 -10.19
N GLU A 199 -10.31 -20.86 -10.92
CA GLU A 199 -9.76 -19.54 -11.28
C GLU A 199 -9.61 -18.61 -10.07
N TYR A 200 -10.43 -18.83 -9.04
CA TYR A 200 -10.44 -18.02 -7.83
C TYR A 200 -10.19 -18.84 -6.57
N ILE A 201 -9.63 -18.17 -5.58
CA ILE A 201 -9.39 -18.67 -4.23
C ILE A 201 -9.99 -17.71 -3.19
N TYR A 202 -10.42 -18.28 -2.06
CA TYR A 202 -10.88 -17.51 -0.90
C TYR A 202 -9.83 -17.54 0.20
N LEU A 203 -9.44 -16.37 0.71
CA LEU A 203 -8.71 -16.24 1.97
C LEU A 203 -9.72 -16.01 3.11
N ILE A 204 -9.76 -16.94 4.06
CA ILE A 204 -10.65 -16.93 5.23
C ILE A 204 -10.03 -16.04 6.31
N ILE A 205 -10.53 -14.82 6.46
CA ILE A 205 -9.98 -13.83 7.40
C ILE A 205 -10.15 -14.29 8.85
N ASP A 206 -11.24 -14.98 9.18
CA ASP A 206 -11.46 -15.51 10.53
C ASP A 206 -10.39 -16.53 10.96
N ASN A 207 -9.93 -17.37 10.03
CA ASN A 207 -8.88 -18.35 10.32
C ASN A 207 -7.52 -17.68 10.43
N LEU A 208 -7.24 -16.69 9.58
CA LEU A 208 -6.05 -15.85 9.70
C LEU A 208 -6.01 -15.10 11.04
N LYS A 209 -7.15 -14.52 11.46
CA LYS A 209 -7.31 -13.86 12.76
C LYS A 209 -6.97 -14.80 13.92
N LYS A 210 -7.52 -16.01 13.94
CA LYS A 210 -7.20 -17.04 14.94
C LYS A 210 -5.72 -17.40 14.97
N TYR A 211 -5.07 -17.41 13.81
CA TYR A 211 -3.64 -17.70 13.73
C TYR A 211 -2.81 -16.56 14.34
N ILE A 212 -3.06 -15.32 13.91
CA ILE A 212 -2.36 -14.14 14.46
C ILE A 212 -2.59 -14.05 15.98
N GLN A 213 -3.80 -14.38 16.46
CA GLN A 213 -4.12 -14.40 17.90
C GLN A 213 -3.32 -15.41 18.72
N LYS A 214 -2.74 -16.44 18.12
CA LYS A 214 -1.81 -17.35 18.83
C LYS A 214 -0.46 -16.69 19.10
N GLU A 215 -0.10 -15.71 18.27
CA GLU A 215 1.18 -15.02 18.36
C GLU A 215 1.07 -13.69 19.12
N ILE A 216 0.00 -12.93 18.85
CA ILE A 216 -0.33 -11.66 19.50
C ILE A 216 -1.82 -11.64 19.84
N ASN A 217 -2.12 -11.51 21.13
CA ASN A 217 -3.49 -11.54 21.64
C ASN A 217 -4.40 -10.42 21.06
N ASN A 218 -3.84 -9.26 20.75
CA ASN A 218 -4.57 -8.08 20.27
C ASN A 218 -4.27 -7.79 18.79
N ILE A 219 -5.27 -7.99 17.93
CA ILE A 219 -5.16 -7.74 16.49
C ILE A 219 -4.90 -6.27 16.16
N ASP A 220 -5.47 -5.33 16.92
CA ASP A 220 -5.26 -3.90 16.67
C ASP A 220 -3.79 -3.52 16.91
N ASP A 221 -3.20 -4.07 17.97
CA ASP A 221 -1.77 -3.86 18.27
C ASP A 221 -0.88 -4.49 17.19
N TYR A 222 -1.22 -5.69 16.73
CA TYR A 222 -0.50 -6.32 15.63
C TYR A 222 -0.51 -5.47 14.35
N ILE A 223 -1.66 -4.89 14.00
CA ILE A 223 -1.78 -4.00 12.82
C ILE A 223 -0.94 -2.74 13.02
N PHE A 224 -0.96 -2.16 14.22
CA PHE A 224 -0.12 -1.00 14.54
C PHE A 224 1.39 -1.32 14.50
N LEU A 225 1.81 -2.51 14.95
CA LEU A 225 3.19 -2.96 14.77
C LEU A 225 3.58 -3.03 13.29
N CYS A 226 2.67 -3.49 12.42
CA CYS A 226 2.92 -3.52 10.98
C CYS A 226 3.11 -2.12 10.37
N PHE A 227 2.64 -1.03 10.99
CA PHE A 227 2.91 0.33 10.50
C PHE A 227 4.40 0.68 10.55
N PHE A 228 5.15 0.19 11.54
CA PHE A 228 6.61 0.38 11.62
C PHE A 228 7.38 -0.34 10.50
N LEU A 229 6.79 -1.37 9.90
CA LEU A 229 7.33 -2.09 8.75
C LEU A 229 7.05 -1.38 7.41
N GLY A 230 6.33 -0.25 7.47
CA GLY A 230 5.96 0.59 6.34
C GLY A 230 4.67 0.16 5.66
N ASN A 231 3.93 1.16 5.19
CA ASN A 231 2.71 1.02 4.40
C ASN A 231 2.61 2.20 3.42
N ASP A 232 1.42 2.45 2.88
CA ASP A 232 1.27 3.49 1.87
C ASP A 232 1.49 4.93 2.37
N PHE A 233 1.38 5.14 3.68
CA PHE A 233 1.37 6.44 4.34
C PHE A 233 2.60 6.64 5.23
N ILE A 234 3.21 5.55 5.69
CA ILE A 234 4.33 5.53 6.62
C ILE A 234 5.51 4.82 5.96
N ASN A 235 6.66 5.51 5.89
CA ASN A 235 7.92 4.88 5.55
C ASN A 235 8.38 3.98 6.70
N HIS A 236 9.01 2.84 6.40
CA HIS A 236 9.60 2.01 7.44
C HIS A 236 10.84 2.68 8.03
N ILE A 237 11.10 2.43 9.31
CA ILE A 237 12.37 2.82 9.93
C ILE A 237 13.47 1.93 9.36
N ASP A 238 14.64 2.50 9.03
CA ASP A 238 15.70 1.80 8.31
C ASP A 238 16.19 0.53 9.04
N SER A 239 16.16 0.55 10.38
CA SER A 239 16.50 -0.59 11.24
C SER A 239 15.40 -1.68 11.31
N LEU A 240 14.18 -1.38 10.86
CA LEU A 240 12.99 -2.25 10.94
C LEU A 240 12.52 -2.76 9.57
N SER A 241 13.46 -3.24 8.75
CA SER A 241 13.10 -3.84 7.47
C SER A 241 12.58 -5.27 7.62
N LEU A 242 11.43 -5.57 7.02
CA LEU A 242 10.92 -6.94 6.88
C LEU A 242 11.93 -7.91 6.27
N ARG A 243 12.79 -7.43 5.35
CA ARG A 243 13.82 -8.25 4.69
C ARG A 243 14.93 -8.68 5.64
N TYR A 244 15.15 -7.93 6.72
CA TYR A 244 16.28 -8.11 7.63
C TYR A 244 15.85 -8.57 9.04
N GLY A 245 14.60 -9.00 9.19
CA GLY A 245 14.05 -9.54 10.45
C GLY A 245 13.36 -8.48 11.33
N GLY A 246 12.95 -7.35 10.76
CA GLY A 246 12.25 -6.29 11.50
C GLY A 246 10.93 -6.76 12.12
N TYR A 247 10.22 -7.68 11.45
CA TYR A 247 8.99 -8.26 11.98
C TYR A 247 9.23 -9.02 13.29
N ASP A 248 10.16 -9.98 13.29
CA ASP A 248 10.47 -10.80 14.47
C ASP A 248 10.84 -9.92 15.66
N ILE A 249 11.63 -8.87 15.42
CA ILE A 249 12.03 -7.92 16.46
C ILE A 249 10.84 -7.16 17.06
N LEU A 250 9.90 -6.70 16.23
CA LEU A 250 8.70 -6.01 16.70
C LEU A 250 7.84 -6.93 17.56
N ILE A 251 7.61 -8.15 17.08
CA ILE A 251 6.81 -9.15 17.79
C ILE A 251 7.48 -9.58 19.11
N ASP A 252 8.78 -9.86 19.10
CA ASP A 252 9.53 -10.24 20.30
C ASP A 252 9.53 -9.12 21.34
N THR A 253 9.67 -7.87 20.90
CA THR A 253 9.61 -6.70 21.78
C THR A 253 8.21 -6.56 22.39
N TYR A 254 7.16 -6.76 21.58
CA TYR A 254 5.78 -6.74 22.05
C TYR A 254 5.50 -7.86 23.06
N LYS A 255 5.90 -9.10 22.77
CA LYS A 255 5.72 -10.26 23.67
C LYS A 255 6.43 -10.05 25.02
N LEU A 256 7.65 -9.51 25.00
CA LEU A 256 8.40 -9.17 26.21
C LEU A 256 7.65 -8.14 27.07
N LEU A 257 7.05 -7.13 26.45
CA LEU A 257 6.27 -6.12 27.17
C LEU A 257 4.91 -6.66 27.65
N GLN A 258 4.28 -7.54 26.88
CA GLN A 258 3.09 -8.27 27.34
C GLN A 258 3.37 -9.07 28.61
N GLU A 259 4.49 -9.79 28.68
CA GLU A 259 4.91 -10.52 29.88
C GLU A 259 5.19 -9.56 31.04
N ARG A 260 5.97 -8.50 30.79
CA ARG A 260 6.34 -7.49 31.80
C ARG A 260 5.14 -6.85 32.48
N TYR A 261 4.09 -6.55 31.70
CA TYR A 261 2.89 -5.87 32.17
C TYR A 261 1.73 -6.85 32.43
N GLY A 262 1.99 -8.16 32.56
CA GLY A 262 0.99 -9.15 32.95
C GLY A 262 -0.23 -9.23 32.00
N GLY A 263 -0.03 -8.99 30.71
CA GLY A 263 -1.08 -8.98 29.70
C GLY A 263 -1.83 -7.65 29.50
N TYR A 264 -1.52 -6.62 30.30
CA TYR A 264 -2.19 -5.30 30.21
C TYR A 264 -1.55 -4.34 29.20
N PHE A 265 -0.40 -4.69 28.64
CA PHE A 265 0.25 -3.86 27.62
C PHE A 265 -0.67 -3.72 26.41
N LYS A 266 -0.82 -2.51 25.87
CA LYS A 266 -1.58 -2.24 24.64
C LYS A 266 -1.03 -1.02 23.93
N LEU A 267 -0.92 -1.07 22.62
CA LEU A 267 -0.45 0.08 21.83
C LEU A 267 -1.63 0.89 21.29
N ILE A 268 -2.70 0.20 20.90
CA ILE A 268 -3.94 0.75 20.39
C ILE A 268 -5.05 0.63 21.42
N ASP A 269 -5.75 1.75 21.60
CA ASP A 269 -6.99 1.88 22.32
C ASP A 269 -7.90 2.84 21.54
N THR A 270 -8.91 2.28 20.86
CA THR A 270 -9.81 3.06 20.00
C THR A 270 -10.66 4.06 20.78
N ASP A 271 -10.76 3.95 22.11
CA ASP A 271 -11.50 4.91 22.94
C ASP A 271 -10.68 6.17 23.21
N LEU A 272 -9.34 6.11 23.07
CA LEU A 272 -8.48 7.29 23.14
C LEU A 272 -8.69 8.21 21.94
N LYS A 273 -8.51 9.52 22.16
CA LYS A 273 -8.61 10.55 21.10
C LYS A 273 -7.80 10.16 19.87
N HIS A 274 -6.52 9.82 20.06
CA HIS A 274 -5.57 9.54 18.99
C HIS A 274 -5.33 8.04 18.72
N CYS A 275 -6.18 7.16 19.26
CA CYS A 275 -6.07 5.69 19.19
C CYS A 275 -4.80 5.06 19.80
N ILE A 276 -3.74 5.83 20.05
CA ILE A 276 -2.44 5.34 20.52
C ILE A 276 -2.27 5.59 22.01
N HIS A 277 -1.84 4.56 22.74
CA HIS A 277 -1.55 4.65 24.16
C HIS A 277 -0.12 5.15 24.41
N LEU A 278 0.05 6.47 24.57
CA LEU A 278 1.37 7.13 24.67
C LEU A 278 2.32 6.50 25.70
N THR A 279 1.84 6.18 26.90
CA THR A 279 2.68 5.56 27.95
C THR A 279 3.27 4.22 27.50
N PHE A 280 2.47 3.41 26.80
CA PHE A 280 2.94 2.10 26.33
C PHE A 280 3.76 2.21 25.05
N LEU A 281 3.49 3.22 24.21
CA LEU A 281 4.37 3.57 23.09
C LEU A 281 5.77 3.98 23.58
N LYS A 282 5.87 4.78 24.64
CA LYS A 282 7.16 5.14 25.27
C LYS A 282 7.96 3.92 25.70
N GLU A 283 7.31 3.00 26.41
CA GLU A 283 7.91 1.73 26.85
C GLU A 283 8.35 0.86 25.66
N PHE A 284 7.51 0.77 24.63
CA PHE A 284 7.80 0.03 23.40
C PHE A 284 9.04 0.56 22.69
N LEU A 285 9.11 1.87 22.46
CA LEU A 285 10.23 2.50 21.79
C LEU A 285 11.51 2.45 22.62
N ASN A 286 11.41 2.47 23.95
CA ASN A 286 12.56 2.28 24.84
C ASN A 286 13.21 0.91 24.63
N GLU A 287 12.41 -0.15 24.68
CA GLU A 287 12.90 -1.52 24.43
C GLU A 287 13.40 -1.69 22.99
N LEU A 288 12.64 -1.19 22.01
CA LEU A 288 12.95 -1.37 20.60
C LEU A 288 14.25 -0.65 20.19
N SER A 289 14.43 0.59 20.64
CA SER A 289 15.63 1.39 20.34
C SER A 289 16.91 0.79 20.92
N SER A 290 16.83 0.06 22.04
CA SER A 290 18.00 -0.63 22.61
C SER A 290 18.59 -1.70 21.68
N ARG A 291 17.78 -2.23 20.75
CA ARG A 291 18.17 -3.25 19.77
C ARG A 291 18.69 -2.67 18.47
N GLU A 292 18.49 -1.38 18.22
CA GLU A 292 18.83 -0.72 16.95
C GLU A 292 20.30 -0.88 16.53
N PRO A 293 21.32 -0.71 17.41
CA PRO A 293 22.72 -0.83 17.00
C PRO A 293 23.05 -2.20 16.39
N TYR A 294 22.52 -3.27 16.99
CA TYR A 294 22.70 -4.63 16.49
C TYR A 294 22.03 -4.84 15.13
N LEU A 295 20.82 -4.28 14.93
CA LEU A 295 20.09 -4.40 13.67
C LEU A 295 20.79 -3.69 12.53
N ILE A 296 21.26 -2.47 12.78
CA ILE A 296 22.01 -1.68 11.80
C ILE A 296 23.30 -2.44 11.41
N GLU A 297 24.06 -2.95 12.38
CA GLU A 297 25.27 -3.74 12.09
C GLU A 297 24.97 -4.99 11.25
N LYS A 298 23.90 -5.72 11.59
CA LYS A 298 23.43 -6.90 10.84
C LYS A 298 23.08 -6.52 9.39
N ILE A 299 22.35 -5.42 9.20
CA ILE A 299 21.96 -4.91 7.87
C ILE A 299 23.19 -4.54 7.06
N HIS A 300 24.15 -3.80 7.62
CA HIS A 300 25.39 -3.43 6.94
C HIS A 300 26.18 -4.66 6.47
N LYS A 301 26.35 -5.67 7.33
CA LYS A 301 27.04 -6.92 6.96
C LYS A 301 26.36 -7.63 5.79
N ILE A 302 25.02 -7.66 5.77
CA ILE A 302 24.24 -8.26 4.69
C ILE A 302 24.40 -7.44 3.40
N ARG A 303 24.22 -6.12 3.46
CA ARG A 303 24.33 -5.22 2.30
C ARG A 303 25.73 -5.22 1.70
N GLN A 304 26.77 -5.28 2.53
CA GLN A 304 28.16 -5.39 2.05
C GLN A 304 28.40 -6.68 1.27
N LYS A 305 27.88 -7.83 1.73
CA LYS A 305 27.95 -9.09 0.99
C LYS A 305 27.18 -9.01 -0.33
N GLN A 306 25.98 -8.45 -0.30
CA GLN A 306 25.17 -8.23 -1.50
C GLN A 306 25.89 -7.34 -2.52
N TYR A 307 26.49 -6.23 -2.09
CA TYR A 307 27.29 -5.36 -2.95
C TYR A 307 28.40 -6.12 -3.65
N LYS A 308 29.20 -6.91 -2.94
CA LYS A 308 30.30 -7.69 -3.55
C LYS A 308 29.80 -8.63 -4.66
N ILE A 309 28.71 -9.34 -4.39
CA ILE A 309 28.11 -10.29 -5.35
C ILE A 309 27.54 -9.53 -6.56
N THR A 310 26.71 -8.52 -6.31
CA THR A 310 26.04 -7.74 -7.36
C THR A 310 27.06 -6.98 -8.21
N TYR A 311 28.06 -6.34 -7.60
CA TYR A 311 29.12 -5.63 -8.31
C TYR A 311 29.93 -6.58 -9.18
N SER A 312 30.32 -7.75 -8.67
CA SER A 312 31.05 -8.75 -9.47
C SER A 312 30.26 -9.23 -10.70
N LYS A 313 28.92 -9.28 -10.62
CA LYS A 313 28.07 -9.71 -11.73
C LYS A 313 27.84 -8.59 -12.75
N TYR A 314 27.68 -7.34 -12.31
CA TYR A 314 27.20 -6.25 -13.16
C TYR A 314 28.16 -5.05 -13.30
N SER A 315 29.44 -5.19 -12.91
CA SER A 315 30.41 -4.08 -12.91
C SER A 315 30.51 -3.35 -14.26
N ASN A 316 30.52 -4.09 -15.37
CA ASN A 316 30.65 -3.50 -16.71
C ASN A 316 29.49 -2.56 -17.04
N TYR A 317 28.25 -3.05 -16.86
CA TYR A 317 27.03 -2.26 -17.06
C TYR A 317 26.97 -1.07 -16.08
N PHE A 318 27.31 -1.28 -14.81
CA PHE A 318 27.29 -0.23 -13.81
C PHE A 318 28.29 0.89 -14.08
N ILE A 319 29.50 0.54 -14.54
CA ILE A 319 30.53 1.51 -14.92
C ILE A 319 30.09 2.29 -16.17
N ASP A 320 29.50 1.62 -17.17
CA ASP A 320 28.98 2.28 -18.36
C ASP A 320 27.84 3.26 -18.01
N PHE A 321 26.87 2.83 -17.21
CA PHE A 321 25.81 3.68 -16.68
C PHE A 321 26.39 4.94 -16.00
N LYS A 322 27.33 4.77 -15.05
CA LYS A 322 27.92 5.89 -14.31
C LYS A 322 28.68 6.90 -15.17
N LYS A 323 29.17 6.54 -16.36
CA LYS A 323 29.91 7.46 -17.23
C LYS A 323 29.02 8.51 -17.89
N LYS A 324 27.77 8.15 -18.18
CA LYS A 324 26.88 8.93 -19.05
C LYS A 324 25.57 9.33 -18.39
N ASN A 325 25.25 8.72 -17.25
CA ASN A 325 23.95 8.84 -16.61
C ASN A 325 24.12 9.26 -15.16
N SER A 326 23.14 10.00 -14.68
CA SER A 326 22.96 10.34 -13.27
C SER A 326 21.80 9.55 -12.67
N LEU A 327 21.46 9.81 -11.41
CA LEU A 327 20.31 9.18 -10.74
C LEU A 327 18.98 9.84 -11.12
N LEU A 328 18.87 10.37 -12.35
CA LEU A 328 17.63 10.88 -12.89
C LEU A 328 16.78 9.73 -13.42
N VAL A 329 15.46 9.82 -13.19
CA VAL A 329 14.51 8.82 -13.67
C VAL A 329 14.61 8.67 -15.19
N LYS A 330 14.68 9.79 -15.92
CA LYS A 330 14.84 9.79 -17.37
C LYS A 330 16.10 9.02 -17.80
N ASP A 331 17.25 9.32 -17.18
CA ASP A 331 18.52 8.68 -17.52
C ASP A 331 18.46 7.15 -17.33
N ILE A 332 17.75 6.69 -16.30
CA ILE A 332 17.55 5.26 -16.02
C ILE A 332 16.72 4.60 -17.13
N TYR A 333 15.58 5.19 -17.51
CA TYR A 333 14.72 4.65 -18.56
C TYR A 333 15.39 4.71 -19.94
N ASP A 334 16.12 5.79 -20.23
CA ASP A 334 16.90 5.92 -21.47
C ASP A 334 17.98 4.83 -21.55
N TYR A 335 18.67 4.56 -20.44
CA TYR A 335 19.66 3.49 -20.37
C TYR A 335 19.05 2.10 -20.60
N GLN A 336 17.90 1.82 -19.97
CA GLN A 336 17.17 0.55 -20.15
C GLN A 336 16.69 0.36 -21.59
N THR A 337 16.30 1.44 -22.25
CA THR A 337 15.85 1.39 -23.66
C THR A 337 17.03 1.17 -24.61
N GLN A 338 18.18 1.78 -24.34
CA GLN A 338 19.39 1.62 -25.16
C GLN A 338 20.07 0.25 -24.96
N ASN A 339 19.95 -0.33 -23.77
CA ASN A 339 20.52 -1.61 -23.42
C ASN A 339 19.39 -2.57 -23.04
N ASP A 340 18.61 -3.06 -24.01
CA ASP A 340 17.46 -3.93 -23.71
C ASP A 340 17.89 -5.40 -23.51
N THR A 341 18.66 -5.67 -22.45
CA THR A 341 19.04 -7.04 -22.04
C THR A 341 18.57 -7.36 -20.63
N ASP A 342 18.32 -8.64 -20.33
CA ASP A 342 17.90 -9.07 -19.00
C ASP A 342 18.95 -8.72 -17.92
N GLU A 343 20.24 -8.84 -18.21
CA GLU A 343 21.29 -8.47 -17.26
C GLU A 343 21.29 -6.98 -16.93
N SER A 344 21.04 -6.12 -17.92
CA SER A 344 20.97 -4.67 -17.71
C SER A 344 19.75 -4.29 -16.85
N LYS A 345 18.60 -4.93 -17.09
CA LYS A 345 17.37 -4.72 -16.31
C LYS A 345 17.58 -5.19 -14.88
N GLU A 346 18.20 -6.35 -14.68
CA GLU A 346 18.58 -6.83 -13.36
C GLU A 346 19.56 -5.88 -12.65
N MET A 347 20.57 -5.37 -13.38
CA MET A 347 21.53 -4.40 -12.84
C MET A 347 20.83 -3.12 -12.36
N ILE A 348 19.99 -2.53 -13.21
CA ILE A 348 19.21 -1.32 -12.90
C ILE A 348 18.28 -1.57 -11.71
N ASN A 349 17.63 -2.73 -11.64
CA ASN A 349 16.81 -3.08 -10.49
C ASN A 349 17.63 -3.18 -9.20
N ASN A 350 18.90 -3.61 -9.26
CA ASN A 350 19.82 -3.67 -8.12
C ASN A 350 20.70 -2.42 -7.95
N LEU A 351 20.40 -1.32 -8.66
CA LEU A 351 21.18 -0.08 -8.60
C LEU A 351 21.39 0.43 -7.17
N PRO A 352 20.38 0.39 -6.25
CA PRO A 352 20.58 0.77 -4.85
C PRO A 352 21.73 0.06 -4.13
N ILE A 353 21.89 -1.24 -4.39
CA ILE A 353 22.95 -2.04 -3.80
C ILE A 353 24.31 -1.67 -4.38
N LEU A 354 24.38 -1.34 -5.67
CA LEU A 354 25.61 -0.88 -6.33
C LEU A 354 26.07 0.50 -5.82
N TYR A 355 25.16 1.29 -5.26
CA TYR A 355 25.46 2.56 -4.58
C TYR A 355 25.72 2.43 -3.07
N TYR A 356 25.73 1.21 -2.52
CA TYR A 356 26.05 0.97 -1.11
C TYR A 356 27.36 1.63 -0.61
N PRO A 357 28.48 1.68 -1.37
CA PRO A 357 29.69 2.34 -0.90
C PRO A 357 29.52 3.84 -0.61
N GLN A 358 28.58 4.51 -1.29
CA GLN A 358 28.26 5.92 -1.05
C GLN A 358 27.33 6.11 0.16
N GLU A 359 26.55 5.10 0.53
CA GLU A 359 25.61 5.11 1.68
C GLU A 359 26.32 5.43 3.00
N ASN A 360 27.56 4.96 3.19
CA ASN A 360 28.33 5.24 4.42
C ASN A 360 28.67 6.72 4.61
N ASN A 361 28.69 7.51 3.52
CA ASN A 361 28.95 8.95 3.58
C ASN A 361 27.64 9.76 3.57
N TYR A 362 26.49 9.10 3.46
CA TYR A 362 25.21 9.74 3.47
C TYR A 362 24.82 10.06 4.91
N ILE A 363 24.87 11.34 5.26
CA ILE A 363 24.43 11.83 6.57
C ILE A 363 22.99 12.26 6.44
N LYS A 364 22.14 11.59 7.19
CA LYS A 364 20.72 11.88 7.31
C LYS A 364 20.52 13.05 8.25
N ASN A 365 19.83 14.09 7.77
CA ASN A 365 19.54 15.29 8.57
C ASN A 365 18.31 15.05 9.46
N GLU A 366 18.46 14.16 10.45
CA GLU A 366 17.39 13.86 11.41
C GLU A 366 17.23 15.00 12.43
N ASN A 367 16.00 15.36 12.76
CA ASN A 367 15.66 16.39 13.75
C ASN A 367 14.31 16.11 14.43
N ASP A 368 13.93 16.96 15.39
CA ASP A 368 12.67 16.82 16.12
C ASP A 368 11.44 17.00 15.20
N ASP A 369 11.53 17.85 14.16
CA ASP A 369 10.44 18.02 13.18
C ASP A 369 10.17 16.72 12.41
N MET A 370 11.21 15.98 12.03
CA MET A 370 11.08 14.65 11.41
C MET A 370 10.46 13.64 12.37
N CYS A 371 10.77 13.73 13.68
CA CYS A 371 10.13 12.90 14.69
C CYS A 371 8.65 13.22 14.87
N GLN A 372 8.28 14.49 14.88
CA GLN A 372 6.88 14.92 14.92
C GLN A 372 6.12 14.47 13.67
N ASP A 373 6.68 14.66 12.48
CA ASP A 373 6.05 14.24 11.22
C ASP A 373 5.85 12.70 11.17
N TYR A 374 6.81 11.92 11.68
CA TYR A 374 6.67 10.47 11.81
C TYR A 374 5.59 10.07 12.83
N LEU A 375 5.52 10.76 13.99
CA LEU A 375 4.44 10.56 14.97
C LEU A 375 3.06 10.91 14.39
N ASP A 376 2.97 12.04 13.68
CA ASP A 376 1.77 12.47 12.98
C ASP A 376 1.34 11.40 11.96
N SER A 377 2.31 10.75 11.31
CA SER A 377 2.05 9.64 10.39
C SER A 377 1.41 8.46 11.12
N LEU A 378 1.95 8.06 12.27
CA LEU A 378 1.38 7.00 13.10
C LEU A 378 -0.03 7.33 13.58
N ILE A 379 -0.27 8.56 14.06
CA ILE A 379 -1.58 9.02 14.51
C ILE A 379 -2.58 9.00 13.35
N TRP A 380 -2.22 9.64 12.23
CA TRP A 380 -3.09 9.74 11.06
C TRP A 380 -3.47 8.38 10.51
N THR A 381 -2.49 7.47 10.32
CA THR A 381 -2.75 6.12 9.81
C THR A 381 -3.58 5.29 10.78
N SER A 382 -3.36 5.43 12.09
CA SER A 382 -4.19 4.77 13.11
C SER A 382 -5.64 5.21 13.00
N HIS A 383 -5.91 6.51 12.82
CA HIS A 383 -7.26 6.99 12.56
C HIS A 383 -7.84 6.43 11.26
N TYR A 384 -7.07 6.48 10.17
CA TYR A 384 -7.54 6.04 8.86
C TYR A 384 -7.95 4.57 8.82
N TYR A 385 -7.26 3.71 9.58
CA TYR A 385 -7.58 2.29 9.71
C TYR A 385 -8.69 2.07 10.76
N PHE A 386 -8.46 2.48 12.01
CA PHE A 386 -9.31 2.09 13.14
C PHE A 386 -10.57 2.94 13.29
N LYS A 387 -10.59 4.18 12.79
CA LYS A 387 -11.71 5.12 12.86
C LYS A 387 -12.10 5.60 11.45
N GLU A 388 -11.84 6.87 11.17
CA GLU A 388 -12.12 7.60 9.95
C GLU A 388 -10.95 8.52 9.60
N CYS A 389 -10.94 9.07 8.39
CA CYS A 389 -9.89 10.00 7.96
C CYS A 389 -10.07 11.38 8.63
N ILE A 390 -9.10 11.76 9.46
CA ILE A 390 -9.13 13.01 10.24
C ILE A 390 -8.43 14.21 9.58
N HIS A 391 -7.60 13.96 8.56
CA HIS A 391 -6.97 15.05 7.82
C HIS A 391 -6.60 14.63 6.40
N TRP A 392 -7.39 15.05 5.42
CA TRP A 392 -7.23 14.50 4.07
C TRP A 392 -6.11 15.13 3.25
N LYS A 393 -5.70 16.34 3.61
CA LYS A 393 -4.56 17.05 3.01
C LYS A 393 -3.23 16.73 3.69
N TRP A 394 -3.22 15.79 4.64
CA TRP A 394 -2.03 15.45 5.41
C TRP A 394 -1.26 14.36 4.66
N ALA A 395 0.06 14.52 4.63
CA ALA A 395 1.02 13.55 4.16
C ALA A 395 2.36 13.92 4.76
N THR A 396 3.19 12.92 5.04
CA THR A 396 4.57 13.14 5.48
C THR A 396 5.34 14.06 4.54
N ASN A 397 6.09 14.99 5.12
CA ASN A 397 6.99 15.89 4.38
C ASN A 397 8.36 15.27 4.13
N TYR A 398 8.64 14.10 4.73
CA TYR A 398 9.93 13.44 4.65
C TYR A 398 9.84 12.14 3.83
N ASP A 399 10.82 11.91 2.97
CA ASP A 399 10.97 10.63 2.26
C ASP A 399 11.78 9.61 3.06
N GLU A 400 12.35 10.04 4.19
CA GLU A 400 13.07 9.24 5.16
C GLU A 400 12.45 9.34 6.56
N THR A 401 12.86 8.45 7.46
CA THR A 401 12.29 8.30 8.82
C THR A 401 13.30 8.68 9.90
N PRO A 402 12.94 9.02 11.13
CA PRO A 402 13.94 9.17 12.19
C PRO A 402 14.56 7.81 12.58
N SER A 403 15.79 7.80 13.11
CA SER A 403 16.34 6.65 13.83
C SER A 403 15.49 6.32 15.06
N LEU A 404 15.46 5.04 15.49
CA LEU A 404 14.69 4.65 16.68
C LEU A 404 15.18 5.37 17.92
N ASN A 405 16.49 5.56 18.06
CA ASN A 405 17.03 6.26 19.22
C ASN A 405 16.58 7.72 19.29
N LEU A 406 16.60 8.47 18.17
CA LEU A 406 16.12 9.84 18.13
C LEU A 406 14.60 9.88 18.39
N PHE A 407 13.84 9.04 17.69
CA PHE A 407 12.39 8.98 17.83
C PHE A 407 11.97 8.64 19.25
N LYS A 408 12.63 7.67 19.89
CA LYS A 408 12.43 7.34 21.30
C LYS A 408 12.69 8.54 22.21
N ASN A 409 13.79 9.24 22.04
CA ASN A 409 14.11 10.41 22.88
C ASN A 409 13.06 11.51 22.72
N TYR A 410 12.62 11.77 21.49
CA TYR A 410 11.54 12.72 21.19
C TYR A 410 10.24 12.34 21.92
N ILE A 411 9.77 11.10 21.72
CA ILE A 411 8.52 10.61 22.33
C ILE A 411 8.58 10.58 23.86
N GLN A 412 9.73 10.26 24.45
CA GLN A 412 9.90 10.26 25.91
C GLN A 412 9.62 11.64 26.54
N ASN A 413 9.93 12.72 25.83
CA ASN A 413 9.71 14.10 26.29
C ASN A 413 8.26 14.60 26.13
N LEU A 414 7.41 13.87 25.41
CA LEU A 414 6.02 14.28 25.17
C LEU A 414 5.12 14.01 26.37
N ASN A 415 4.27 14.97 26.72
CA ASN A 415 3.24 14.78 27.76
C ASN A 415 1.90 14.31 27.17
N SER A 416 1.64 14.65 25.91
CA SER A 416 0.39 14.34 25.20
C SER A 416 0.66 14.15 23.72
N LEU A 417 -0.24 13.41 23.06
CA LEU A 417 -0.29 13.34 21.60
C LEU A 417 -1.10 14.52 21.08
N GLU A 418 -0.55 15.21 20.09
CA GLU A 418 -1.22 16.31 19.41
C GLU A 418 -1.19 16.05 17.91
N PHE A 419 -2.32 16.33 17.26
CA PHE A 419 -2.45 16.27 15.82
C PHE A 419 -3.48 17.32 15.39
N LYS A 420 -3.14 18.11 14.37
CA LYS A 420 -4.06 19.11 13.81
C LYS A 420 -4.99 18.40 12.84
N GLU A 421 -6.29 18.38 13.13
CA GLU A 421 -7.31 17.82 12.24
C GLU A 421 -7.71 18.85 11.15
N ASP A 422 -7.98 18.37 9.93
CA ASP A 422 -8.50 19.20 8.85
C ASP A 422 -9.28 18.34 7.84
N LEU A 423 -10.60 18.43 7.91
CA LEU A 423 -11.49 17.68 7.04
C LEU A 423 -11.61 18.29 5.62
N ASN A 424 -10.99 19.44 5.36
CA ASN A 424 -11.04 20.09 4.06
C ASN A 424 -10.54 19.17 2.95
N GLU A 425 -11.27 19.22 1.83
CA GLU A 425 -11.07 18.29 0.73
C GLU A 425 -10.24 18.90 -0.41
N TYR A 426 -9.66 18.03 -1.22
CA TYR A 426 -9.17 18.42 -2.54
C TYR A 426 -10.33 18.37 -3.51
N SER A 427 -10.42 19.37 -4.39
CA SER A 427 -11.27 19.25 -5.56
C SER A 427 -10.66 18.26 -6.56
N ILE A 428 -11.47 17.71 -7.47
CA ILE A 428 -10.98 16.91 -8.62
C ILE A 428 -9.90 17.69 -9.40
N LYS A 429 -10.08 19.00 -9.56
CA LYS A 429 -9.11 19.89 -10.22
C LYS A 429 -7.77 19.91 -9.48
N ASP A 430 -7.78 19.92 -8.15
CA ASP A 430 -6.54 19.91 -7.35
C ASP A 430 -5.86 18.55 -7.38
N LEU A 431 -6.65 17.46 -7.34
CA LEU A 431 -6.15 16.10 -7.52
C LEU A 431 -5.39 15.98 -8.85
N LEU A 432 -6.06 16.25 -9.97
CA LEU A 432 -5.48 16.08 -11.31
C LEU A 432 -4.24 16.95 -11.50
N ARG A 433 -4.25 18.19 -11.01
CA ARG A 433 -3.08 19.08 -11.02
C ARG A 433 -1.90 18.55 -10.22
N PHE A 434 -2.15 17.81 -9.16
CA PHE A 434 -1.10 17.25 -8.33
C PHE A 434 -0.53 15.94 -8.89
N ILE A 435 -1.39 15.04 -9.38
CA ILE A 435 -0.96 13.69 -9.79
C ILE A 435 -0.52 13.59 -11.25
N PHE A 436 -0.98 14.47 -12.15
CA PHE A 436 -0.73 14.33 -13.58
C PHE A 436 0.54 15.03 -14.05
N PRO A 437 1.33 14.36 -14.92
CA PRO A 437 2.28 15.06 -15.78
C PRO A 437 1.54 15.85 -16.87
N ASN A 438 2.21 16.86 -17.45
CA ASN A 438 1.61 17.75 -18.45
C ASN A 438 0.98 17.00 -19.65
N SER A 439 1.60 15.90 -20.09
CA SER A 439 1.10 15.06 -21.19
C SER A 439 -0.26 14.41 -20.93
N SER A 440 -0.72 14.35 -19.67
CA SER A 440 -1.95 13.70 -19.25
C SER A 440 -3.14 14.65 -19.07
N HIS A 441 -2.95 15.98 -19.13
CA HIS A 441 -4.06 16.93 -18.97
C HIS A 441 -5.07 16.94 -20.13
N LYS A 442 -4.76 16.28 -21.25
CA LYS A 442 -5.73 16.03 -22.35
C LYS A 442 -6.85 15.05 -21.97
N LEU A 443 -6.72 14.35 -20.85
CA LEU A 443 -7.65 13.30 -20.41
C LEU A 443 -8.87 13.83 -19.64
N HIS A 444 -8.99 15.16 -19.46
CA HIS A 444 -10.05 15.77 -18.67
C HIS A 444 -10.42 17.16 -19.21
N LYS A 445 -11.55 17.70 -18.73
CA LYS A 445 -12.10 19.00 -19.16
C LYS A 445 -11.47 20.25 -18.53
N TYR A 446 -10.71 20.10 -17.45
CA TYR A 446 -10.16 21.24 -16.72
C TYR A 446 -9.01 21.92 -17.46
N ASN A 447 -9.05 23.25 -17.57
CA ASN A 447 -7.93 24.05 -18.08
C ASN A 447 -6.87 24.25 -16.97
N ILE A 448 -5.97 23.28 -16.81
CA ILE A 448 -4.89 23.26 -15.83
C ILE A 448 -3.59 22.74 -16.46
N GLN A 449 -2.46 23.17 -15.89
CA GLN A 449 -1.13 22.68 -16.22
C GLN A 449 -0.40 22.32 -14.93
N SER A 450 0.48 21.33 -15.03
CA SER A 450 1.39 20.94 -13.97
C SER A 450 2.72 21.64 -14.14
N LYS A 451 3.45 21.79 -13.03
CA LYS A 451 4.86 22.15 -13.09
C LYS A 451 5.64 21.00 -13.76
N GLU A 452 6.66 21.37 -14.53
CA GLU A 452 7.67 20.42 -14.96
C GLU A 452 8.63 20.17 -13.82
N TYR A 453 9.03 18.91 -13.65
CA TYR A 453 9.93 18.50 -12.59
C TYR A 453 11.09 17.73 -13.17
N LYS A 454 12.28 17.98 -12.63
CA LYS A 454 13.40 17.07 -12.75
C LYS A 454 13.24 15.99 -11.70
N MET A 455 13.14 14.73 -12.15
CA MET A 455 12.91 13.60 -11.25
C MET A 455 14.20 12.83 -11.00
N SER A 456 14.61 12.75 -9.74
CA SER A 456 15.77 11.97 -9.30
C SER A 456 15.37 10.93 -8.26
N ILE A 457 16.22 9.91 -8.05
CA ILE A 457 16.00 8.89 -7.03
C ILE A 457 16.99 9.00 -5.88
N ILE A 458 16.58 8.57 -4.68
CA ILE A 458 17.48 8.33 -3.54
C ILE A 458 17.71 6.82 -3.39
N PRO A 459 18.92 6.30 -3.68
CA PRO A 459 19.18 4.85 -3.66
C PRO A 459 19.52 4.29 -2.27
N TYR A 460 19.74 5.15 -1.28
CA TYR A 460 20.29 4.75 0.02
C TYR A 460 19.31 3.92 0.84
N HIS A 461 19.84 2.92 1.55
CA HIS A 461 19.10 2.00 2.42
C HIS A 461 18.02 1.15 1.69
N LYS A 462 17.87 1.27 0.36
CA LYS A 462 16.95 0.46 -0.44
C LYS A 462 17.62 -0.79 -1.00
N ARG A 463 16.84 -1.83 -1.28
CA ARG A 463 17.31 -3.07 -1.93
C ARG A 463 17.11 -3.00 -3.44
N TYR A 464 15.99 -2.48 -3.89
CA TYR A 464 15.63 -2.42 -5.31
C TYR A 464 15.23 -1.02 -5.75
N LEU A 465 15.43 -0.72 -7.03
CA LEU A 465 15.14 0.59 -7.62
C LEU A 465 13.67 1.01 -7.42
N TRP A 466 12.73 0.06 -7.52
CA TRP A 466 11.32 0.35 -7.34
C TRP A 466 10.95 0.76 -5.89
N GLU A 467 11.85 0.52 -4.92
CA GLU A 467 11.71 0.94 -3.51
C GLU A 467 12.25 2.37 -3.27
N CYS A 468 12.94 2.97 -4.25
CA CYS A 468 13.52 4.30 -4.10
C CYS A 468 12.45 5.40 -4.22
N PRO A 469 12.46 6.39 -3.30
CA PRO A 469 11.63 7.57 -3.44
C PRO A 469 12.09 8.38 -4.67
N ILE A 470 11.14 9.10 -5.28
CA ILE A 470 11.42 10.05 -6.34
C ILE A 470 11.32 11.46 -5.78
N ILE A 471 12.41 12.21 -5.89
CA ILE A 471 12.44 13.65 -5.61
C ILE A 471 11.96 14.37 -6.87
N PHE A 472 11.04 15.32 -6.70
CA PHE A 472 10.54 16.20 -7.75
C PHE A 472 11.14 17.60 -7.54
N GLU A 473 12.18 17.94 -8.30
CA GLU A 473 12.90 19.23 -8.26
C GLU A 473 12.43 20.21 -9.34
#